data_AF-A0A453AIB4-F1
#
_entry.id   AF-A0A453AIB4-F1
#
_cell.length_a   1.000
_cell.length_b   1.000
_cell.length_c   1.000
_cell.angle_alpha   90.00
_cell.angle_beta   90.00
_cell.angle_gamma   90.00
#
_symmetry.space_group_name_H-M   'P 1'
#
loop_
_entity.id
_entity.type
_entity.pdbx_description
1 polymer ?
#
loop_
_entity_poly.entity_id
_entity_poly.type
_entity_poly.pdbx_seq_one_letter_code
_entity_poly.pdbx_strand_id
1 'polypeptide(L)'
;NSAEEQCRTADLVLCLGTSLQITPACNMPLLSIKNGGKVAIVNLQATPKDKKASLVIHGLVDKVIAGVMCILSLRIPPYIRTDFIQLLLRHTVKKKCVRWTLRVTSVHGMRAPLSFLRSIEVSFPDRSDMKPVVLMEQPFSLQR
;
A
#
# COMPACT_ATOMS: atom_id res chain seq x y z
N ASN A 1 -3.45 21.87 0.21
CA ASN A 1 -3.23 20.41 0.01
C ASN A 1 -1.93 20.20 -0.76
N SER A 2 -1.04 19.33 -0.28
CA SER A 2 0.26 19.08 -0.92
C SER A 2 0.13 18.70 -2.40
N ALA A 3 -0.85 17.87 -2.78
CA ALA A 3 -1.06 17.47 -4.18
C ALA A 3 -1.34 18.65 -5.13
N GLU A 4 -2.03 19.69 -4.67
CA GLU A 4 -2.41 20.84 -5.50
C GLU A 4 -1.21 21.71 -5.80
N GLU A 5 -0.41 21.94 -4.76
CA GLU A 5 0.83 22.70 -4.85
C GLU A 5 1.82 22.01 -5.79
N GLN A 6 2.02 20.69 -5.64
CA GLN A 6 2.87 19.90 -6.52
C GLN A 6 2.38 19.92 -7.98
N CYS A 7 1.07 19.79 -8.22
CA CYS A 7 0.54 19.89 -9.58
C CYS A 7 0.73 21.29 -10.17
N ARG A 8 0.67 22.33 -9.35
CA ARG A 8 0.83 23.72 -9.79
C ARG A 8 2.28 24.03 -10.16
N THR A 9 3.27 23.48 -9.47
CA THR A 9 4.70 23.72 -9.72
C THR A 9 5.35 22.71 -10.67
N ALA A 10 4.66 21.61 -11.02
CA ALA A 10 5.21 20.59 -11.89
C ALA A 10 5.37 21.06 -13.36
N ASP A 11 6.54 20.80 -13.94
CA ASP A 11 6.81 21.02 -15.36
C ASP A 11 6.18 19.93 -16.25
N LEU A 12 5.85 18.78 -15.66
CA LEU A 12 5.17 17.65 -16.30
C LEU A 12 4.23 16.96 -15.32
N VAL A 13 2.98 16.76 -15.73
CA VAL A 13 2.01 15.91 -15.04
C VAL A 13 1.64 14.72 -15.93
N LEU A 14 1.78 13.52 -15.40
CA LEU A 14 1.46 12.27 -16.07
C LEU A 14 0.19 11.64 -15.48
N CYS A 15 -0.86 11.54 -16.29
CA CYS A 15 -2.12 10.91 -15.92
C CYS A 15 -2.16 9.48 -16.47
N LEU A 16 -2.15 8.47 -15.59
CA LEU A 16 -2.13 7.06 -15.98
C LEU A 16 -3.43 6.37 -15.55
N GLY A 17 -4.15 5.78 -16.51
CA GLY A 17 -5.31 4.92 -16.21
C GLY A 17 -6.46 5.60 -15.50
N THR A 18 -6.62 6.92 -15.66
CA THR A 18 -7.69 7.71 -15.03
C THR A 18 -8.59 8.34 -16.08
N SER A 19 -9.91 8.31 -15.84
CA SER A 19 -10.90 8.92 -16.73
C SER A 19 -10.97 10.45 -16.60
N LEU A 20 -10.38 11.03 -15.54
CA LEU A 20 -10.42 12.47 -15.25
C LEU A 20 -11.84 13.08 -15.24
N GLN A 21 -12.81 12.36 -14.68
CA GLN A 21 -14.21 12.83 -14.57
C GLN A 21 -14.55 13.40 -13.19
N ILE A 22 -13.88 12.94 -12.13
CA ILE A 22 -14.27 13.26 -10.75
C ILE A 22 -13.60 14.54 -10.25
N THR A 23 -14.43 15.51 -9.85
CA THR A 23 -14.00 16.78 -9.23
C THR A 23 -13.73 16.59 -7.73
N PRO A 24 -12.70 17.22 -7.14
CA PRO A 24 -11.77 18.18 -7.74
C PRO A 24 -10.55 17.55 -8.43
N ALA A 25 -10.31 16.25 -8.24
CA ALA A 25 -9.09 15.57 -8.71
C ALA A 25 -8.83 15.73 -10.21
N CYS A 26 -9.87 15.73 -11.04
CA CYS A 26 -9.75 15.87 -12.50
C CYS A 26 -9.21 17.22 -12.98
N ASN A 27 -9.26 18.25 -12.14
CA ASN A 27 -8.77 19.58 -12.49
C ASN A 27 -7.32 19.81 -12.05
N MET A 28 -6.79 18.93 -11.19
CA MET A 28 -5.44 19.04 -10.64
C MET A 28 -4.36 19.03 -11.73
N PRO A 29 -4.39 18.12 -12.74
CA PRO A 29 -3.36 18.11 -13.78
C PRO A 29 -3.30 19.42 -14.58
N LEU A 30 -4.42 20.11 -14.72
CA LEU A 30 -4.51 21.37 -15.47
C LEU A 30 -3.86 22.56 -14.75
N LEU A 31 -3.56 22.43 -13.45
CA LEU A 31 -2.91 23.49 -12.70
C LEU A 31 -1.47 23.72 -13.19
N SER A 32 -0.79 22.66 -13.63
CA SER A 32 0.57 22.74 -14.20
C SER A 32 0.62 23.63 -15.45
N ILE A 33 -0.40 23.51 -16.30
CA ILE A 33 -0.50 24.25 -17.58
C ILE A 33 -0.48 25.76 -17.35
N LYS A 34 -1.09 26.24 -16.27
CA LYS A 34 -1.12 27.68 -15.95
C LYS A 34 0.27 28.27 -15.73
N ASN A 35 1.23 27.43 -15.32
CA ASN A 35 2.62 27.82 -15.09
C ASN A 35 3.58 27.31 -16.17
N GLY A 36 3.07 26.91 -17.34
CA GLY A 36 3.88 26.42 -18.46
C GLY A 36 4.23 24.93 -18.42
N GLY A 37 3.74 24.19 -17.42
CA GLY A 37 3.88 22.75 -17.36
C GLY A 37 3.10 22.01 -18.44
N LYS A 38 3.53 20.78 -18.75
CA LYS A 38 2.90 19.92 -19.75
C LYS A 38 2.07 18.83 -19.10
N VAL A 39 1.03 18.38 -19.78
CA VAL A 39 0.19 17.26 -19.33
C VAL A 39 0.24 16.15 -20.36
N ALA A 40 0.59 14.94 -19.92
CA ALA A 40 0.55 13.73 -20.72
C ALA A 40 -0.50 12.77 -20.14
N ILE A 41 -1.37 12.23 -21.00
CA ILE A 41 -2.46 11.33 -20.61
C ILE A 41 -2.26 9.98 -21.29
N VAL A 42 -2.27 8.90 -20.50
CA VAL A 42 -2.25 7.52 -20.99
C VAL A 42 -3.50 6.81 -20.46
N ASN A 43 -4.45 6.56 -21.36
CA ASN A 43 -5.69 5.86 -21.00
C ASN A 43 -6.29 5.17 -22.21
N LEU A 44 -6.91 4.01 -22.01
CA LEU A 44 -7.58 3.27 -23.10
C LEU A 44 -8.76 4.05 -23.71
N GLN A 45 -9.46 4.80 -22.87
CA GLN A 45 -10.63 5.58 -23.27
C GLN A 45 -10.29 7.07 -23.34
N ALA A 46 -11.02 7.80 -24.18
CA ALA A 46 -10.94 9.26 -24.21
C ALA A 46 -11.26 9.87 -22.84
N THR A 47 -10.58 10.95 -22.49
CA THR A 47 -10.83 11.70 -21.25
C THR A 47 -11.38 13.09 -21.55
N PRO A 48 -12.16 13.71 -20.64
CA PRO A 48 -12.66 15.07 -20.82
C PRO A 48 -11.54 16.13 -20.97
N LYS A 49 -10.29 15.77 -20.64
CA LYS A 49 -9.16 16.70 -20.61
C LYS A 49 -8.18 16.50 -21.77
N ASP A 50 -8.45 15.57 -22.69
CA ASP A 50 -7.57 15.24 -23.82
C ASP A 50 -7.19 16.47 -24.64
N LYS A 51 -8.15 17.37 -24.92
CA LYS A 51 -7.92 18.62 -25.66
C LYS A 51 -6.92 19.58 -25.02
N LYS A 52 -6.68 19.45 -23.71
CA LYS A 52 -5.75 20.30 -22.96
C LYS A 52 -4.40 19.63 -22.74
N ALA A 53 -4.28 18.33 -23.03
CA ALA A 53 -3.04 17.59 -22.86
C ALA A 53 -2.09 17.88 -24.03
N SER A 54 -0.80 17.95 -23.71
CA SER A 54 0.26 18.06 -24.72
C SER A 54 0.52 16.73 -25.44
N LEU A 55 0.17 15.61 -24.80
CA LEU A 55 0.29 14.26 -25.35
C LEU A 55 -0.84 13.38 -24.83
N VAL A 56 -1.48 12.64 -25.73
CA VAL A 56 -2.50 11.65 -25.40
C VAL A 56 -2.11 10.32 -26.06
N ILE A 57 -2.03 9.25 -25.27
CA ILE A 57 -1.73 7.89 -25.74
C ILE A 57 -2.89 6.98 -25.37
N HIS A 58 -3.56 6.44 -26.39
CA HIS A 58 -4.60 5.44 -26.21
C HIS A 58 -4.01 4.03 -26.21
N GLY A 59 -3.69 3.52 -25.03
CA GLY A 59 -3.06 2.21 -24.89
C GLY A 59 -3.05 1.69 -23.45
N LEU A 60 -2.61 0.44 -23.32
CA LEU A 60 -2.40 -0.19 -22.02
C LEU A 60 -1.24 0.52 -21.30
N VAL A 61 -1.52 1.05 -20.11
CA VAL A 61 -0.55 1.80 -19.29
C VAL A 61 0.74 0.99 -19.10
N ASP A 62 0.62 -0.30 -18.77
CA ASP A 62 1.77 -1.16 -18.53
C ASP A 62 2.69 -1.26 -19.75
N LYS A 63 2.14 -1.37 -20.97
CA LYS A 63 2.93 -1.41 -22.21
C LYS A 63 3.64 -0.08 -22.47
N VAL A 64 2.93 1.03 -22.26
CA VAL A 64 3.49 2.37 -22.45
C VAL A 64 4.62 2.63 -21.46
N ILE A 65 4.40 2.34 -20.18
CA ILE A 65 5.39 2.55 -19.13
C ILE A 65 6.56 1.58 -19.27
N ALA A 66 6.35 0.33 -19.68
CA ALA A 66 7.46 -0.57 -20.03
C ALA A 66 8.33 -0.01 -21.16
N GLY A 67 7.72 0.58 -22.20
CA GLY A 67 8.44 1.28 -23.26
C GLY A 67 9.22 2.49 -22.75
N VAL A 68 8.61 3.34 -21.91
CA VAL A 68 9.27 4.48 -21.28
C VAL A 68 10.48 4.03 -20.43
N MET A 69 10.31 3.01 -19.60
CA MET A 69 11.38 2.46 -18.77
C MET A 69 12.55 1.93 -19.62
N CYS A 70 12.24 1.26 -20.75
CA CYS A 70 13.25 0.83 -21.72
C CYS A 70 14.03 2.02 -22.30
N ILE A 71 13.33 3.08 -22.75
CA ILE A 71 13.96 4.29 -23.31
C ILE A 71 14.83 5.00 -22.26
N LEU A 72 14.37 5.04 -21.00
CA LEU A 72 15.11 5.62 -19.88
C LEU A 72 16.26 4.73 -19.38
N SER A 73 16.45 3.54 -19.96
CA SER A 73 17.42 2.54 -19.49
C SER A 73 17.22 2.15 -18.01
N LEU A 74 15.96 2.13 -17.56
CA LEU A 74 15.57 1.75 -16.20
C LEU A 74 14.92 0.36 -16.20
N ARG A 75 15.34 -0.49 -15.27
CA ARG A 75 14.71 -1.79 -15.04
C ARG A 75 13.52 -1.65 -14.09
N ILE A 76 12.38 -2.24 -14.43
CA ILE A 76 11.25 -2.37 -13.50
C ILE A 76 11.64 -3.39 -12.41
N PRO A 77 11.72 -2.98 -11.13
CA PRO A 77 12.11 -3.88 -10.05
C PRO A 77 11.03 -4.95 -9.80
N PRO A 78 11.40 -6.17 -9.37
CA PRO A 78 10.42 -7.16 -8.97
C PRO A 78 9.65 -6.67 -7.75
N TYR A 79 8.35 -6.98 -7.69
CA TYR A 79 7.54 -6.70 -6.52
C TYR A 79 7.91 -7.66 -5.39
N ILE A 80 8.39 -7.12 -4.27
CA ILE A 80 8.66 -7.86 -3.04
C ILE A 80 7.62 -7.44 -2.02
N ARG A 81 6.74 -8.37 -1.63
CA ARG A 81 5.76 -8.14 -0.57
C ARG A 81 6.42 -8.33 0.79
N THR A 82 6.47 -7.26 1.58
CA THR A 82 6.91 -7.29 2.98
C THR A 82 5.71 -7.05 3.87
N ASP A 83 5.26 -8.10 4.56
CA ASP A 83 4.22 -7.99 5.58
C ASP A 83 4.84 -7.86 6.97
N PHE A 84 4.23 -7.04 7.82
CA PHE A 84 4.67 -6.85 9.21
C PHE A 84 3.61 -7.37 10.18
N ILE A 85 4.09 -8.00 11.24
CA ILE A 85 3.27 -8.40 12.38
C ILE A 85 3.74 -7.64 13.62
N GLN A 86 2.82 -7.40 14.54
CA GLN A 86 3.10 -6.85 15.85
C GLN A 86 2.85 -7.94 16.89
N LEU A 87 3.85 -8.19 17.74
CA LEU A 87 3.72 -9.06 18.89
C LEU A 87 3.39 -8.21 20.12
N LEU A 88 2.29 -8.53 20.79
CA LEU A 88 1.85 -7.87 22.00
C LEU A 88 1.85 -8.87 23.14
N LEU A 89 2.79 -8.71 24.06
CA LEU A 89 2.83 -9.46 25.30
C LEU A 89 2.29 -8.58 26.43
N ARG A 90 1.21 -9.03 27.08
CA ARG A 90 0.67 -8.43 28.30
C ARG A 90 0.83 -9.41 29.45
N HIS A 91 1.18 -8.93 30.63
CA HIS A 91 1.18 -9.75 31.83
C HIS A 91 0.42 -9.04 32.95
N THR A 92 -0.14 -9.81 33.86
CA THR A 92 -0.86 -9.35 35.05
C THR A 92 -0.49 -10.25 36.20
N VAL A 93 0.00 -9.66 37.28
CA VAL A 93 0.40 -10.40 38.48
C VAL A 93 -0.82 -10.52 39.39
N LYS A 94 -1.20 -11.75 39.74
CA LYS A 94 -2.22 -12.04 40.75
C LYS A 94 -1.63 -12.94 41.83
N LYS A 95 -1.39 -12.37 43.03
CA LYS A 95 -0.78 -13.06 44.18
C LYS A 95 0.57 -13.71 43.80
N LYS A 96 0.62 -15.05 43.70
CA LYS A 96 1.80 -15.86 43.36
C LYS A 96 1.82 -16.36 41.90
N CYS A 97 0.85 -15.99 41.07
CA CYS A 97 0.77 -16.40 39.67
C CYS A 97 0.85 -15.20 38.73
N VAL A 98 1.60 -15.34 37.65
CA VAL A 98 1.65 -14.38 36.56
C VAL A 98 0.78 -14.90 35.42
N ARG A 99 -0.32 -14.20 35.16
CA ARG A 99 -1.11 -14.42 33.95
C ARG A 99 -0.51 -13.61 32.84
N TRP A 100 -0.32 -14.20 31.66
CA TRP A 100 0.16 -13.48 30.50
C TRP A 100 -0.67 -13.81 29.26
N THR A 101 -0.69 -12.85 28.33
CA THR A 101 -1.37 -12.94 27.05
C THR A 101 -0.41 -12.51 25.96
N LEU A 102 -0.08 -13.43 25.06
CA LEU A 102 0.61 -13.15 23.82
C LEU A 102 -0.44 -12.99 22.71
N ARG A 103 -0.41 -11.87 22.00
CA ARG A 103 -1.26 -11.63 20.85
C ARG A 103 -0.41 -11.27 19.64
N VAL A 104 -0.75 -11.83 18.49
CA VAL A 104 -0.16 -11.46 17.20
C VAL A 104 -1.18 -10.64 16.42
N THR A 105 -0.85 -9.40 16.09
CA THR A 105 -1.75 -8.44 15.45
C THR A 105 -1.12 -7.76 14.24
N SER A 106 -1.95 -7.16 13.38
CA SER A 106 -1.48 -6.30 12.29
C SER A 106 -0.95 -4.97 12.82
N VAL A 107 0.09 -4.44 12.16
CA VAL A 107 0.59 -3.07 12.39
C VAL A 107 -0.42 -1.99 11.98
N HIS A 108 -1.41 -2.35 11.14
CA HIS A 108 -2.46 -1.45 10.67
C HIS A 108 -3.67 -1.39 11.62
N GLY A 109 -3.56 -2.00 12.81
CA GLY A 109 -4.57 -1.93 13.87
C GLY A 109 -5.16 -3.29 14.24
N MET A 110 -5.83 -3.34 15.40
CA MET A 110 -6.30 -4.58 16.01
C MET A 110 -7.39 -5.35 15.24
N ARG A 111 -8.13 -4.66 14.35
CA ARG A 111 -9.17 -5.28 13.53
C ARG A 111 -8.68 -5.63 12.12
N ALA A 112 -7.46 -5.23 11.75
CA ALA A 112 -6.93 -5.52 10.43
C ALA A 112 -6.53 -7.01 10.37
N PRO A 113 -7.09 -7.77 9.42
CA PRO A 113 -6.84 -9.20 9.34
C PRO A 113 -5.42 -9.48 8.85
N LEU A 114 -4.82 -10.54 9.39
CA LEU A 114 -3.52 -11.07 8.97
C LEU A 114 -3.71 -12.18 7.93
N SER A 115 -4.21 -11.82 6.74
CA SER A 115 -4.59 -12.79 5.69
C SER A 115 -3.42 -13.61 5.12
N PHE A 116 -2.19 -13.13 5.31
CA PHE A 116 -0.98 -13.84 4.90
C PHE A 116 -0.52 -14.91 5.92
N LEU A 117 -1.09 -14.94 7.13
CA LEU A 117 -0.80 -15.96 8.13
C LEU A 117 -1.86 -17.06 8.10
N ARG A 118 -1.41 -18.31 7.96
CA ARG A 118 -2.27 -19.49 8.03
C ARG A 118 -2.45 -20.01 9.46
N SER A 119 -1.37 -20.03 10.23
CA SER A 119 -1.35 -20.47 11.61
C SER A 119 -0.13 -19.90 12.34
N ILE A 120 -0.17 -19.93 13.68
CA ILE A 120 0.93 -19.53 14.54
C ILE A 120 1.19 -20.63 15.54
N GLU A 121 2.39 -21.21 15.51
CA GLU A 121 2.85 -22.13 16.54
C GLU A 121 3.66 -21.37 17.60
N VAL A 122 3.32 -21.60 18.86
CA VAL A 122 4.02 -21.05 20.02
C VAL A 122 4.62 -22.20 20.82
N SER A 123 5.96 -22.29 20.83
CA SER A 123 6.74 -23.31 21.53
C SER A 123 7.54 -22.72 22.69
N PHE A 124 7.85 -23.54 23.71
CA PHE A 124 8.60 -23.12 24.89
C PHE A 124 9.85 -24.01 25.07
N PRO A 125 10.98 -23.70 24.43
CA PRO A 125 12.15 -24.57 24.43
C PRO A 125 12.73 -24.78 25.85
N ASP A 126 12.73 -23.75 26.69
CA ASP A 126 13.33 -23.79 28.02
C ASP A 126 12.35 -24.23 29.14
N ARG A 127 11.15 -24.70 28.79
CA ARG A 127 10.08 -25.02 29.74
C ARG A 127 9.41 -26.35 29.40
N SER A 128 9.95 -27.44 29.93
CA SER A 128 9.42 -28.80 29.76
C SER A 128 8.01 -29.00 30.32
N ASP A 129 7.57 -28.13 31.23
CA ASP A 129 6.23 -28.12 31.80
C ASP A 129 5.17 -27.48 30.88
N MET A 130 5.58 -26.86 29.78
CA MET A 130 4.70 -26.10 28.90
C MET A 130 4.60 -26.71 27.51
N LYS A 131 3.42 -27.26 27.17
CA LYS A 131 3.15 -27.80 25.83
C LYS A 131 3.08 -26.68 24.77
N PRO A 132 3.57 -26.92 23.53
CA PRO A 132 3.34 -26.01 22.41
C PRO A 132 1.85 -25.81 22.11
N VAL A 133 1.50 -24.66 21.51
CA VAL A 133 0.13 -24.33 21.10
C VAL A 133 0.13 -23.84 19.67
N VAL A 134 -0.78 -24.37 18.84
CA VAL A 134 -1.01 -23.90 17.48
C VAL A 134 -2.30 -23.09 17.44
N LEU A 135 -2.22 -21.85 16.99
CA LEU A 135 -3.35 -20.94 16.77
C LEU A 135 -3.71 -20.96 15.29
N MET A 136 -4.88 -21.48 14.95
CA MET A 136 -5.34 -21.65 13.57
C MET A 136 -6.29 -20.53 13.11
N GLU A 137 -6.91 -19.83 14.06
CA GLU A 137 -7.93 -18.80 13.78
C GLU A 137 -7.59 -17.46 14.42
N GLN A 138 -8.04 -16.39 13.76
CA GLN A 138 -7.92 -15.02 14.27
C GLN A 138 -9.07 -14.71 15.24
N PRO A 139 -8.82 -13.95 16.33
CA PRO A 139 -7.55 -13.32 16.69
C PRO A 139 -6.53 -14.32 17.24
N PHE A 140 -5.30 -14.28 16.72
CA PHE A 140 -4.21 -15.11 17.23
C PHE A 140 -3.80 -14.62 18.63
N SER A 141 -4.35 -15.26 19.65
CA SER A 141 -4.13 -14.91 21.06
C SER A 141 -3.93 -16.17 21.90
N LEU A 142 -2.81 -16.23 22.61
CA LEU A 142 -2.52 -17.27 23.59
C LEU A 142 -2.52 -16.64 24.99
N GLN A 143 -3.22 -17.26 25.93
CA GLN A 143 -3.25 -16.85 27.33
C GLN A 143 -2.86 -18.03 28.22
N ARG A 144 -1.97 -17.80 29.19
CA ARG A 144 -1.61 -18.75 30.25
C ARG A 144 -1.47 -18.07 31.61
#